data_AF-A0A2E1PGA1-F1
#
_entry.id   AF-A0A2E1PGA1-F1
#
_cell.length_a   1.000
_cell.length_b   1.000
_cell.length_c   1.000
_cell.angle_alpha   90.00
_cell.angle_beta   90.00
_cell.angle_gamma   90.00
#
_symmetry.space_group_name_H-M   'P 1'
#
loop_
_entity.id
_entity.type
_entity.pdbx_description
1 polymer ?
#
loop_
_entity_poly.entity_id
_entity_poly.type
_entity_poly.pdbx_seq_one_letter_code
_entity_poly.pdbx_strand_id
1 'polypeptide(L)'
;MAVGQVASNQHSVYALATPPGRSAIAVVRATGGVEVQKFLESLNIKKNTNGCFVRALKIGDYSDSCLVLSFPSPKSFTGENVVEIHCHGNPVIVSGVFKLLDGFGMNEAERGDFSKRAFINGKIGLDEAESILLGIEAGTEDDLISLESFRKGELGSLVLSLSRDLENLMVEIESQLDFSDEGGVGDVEKKTIQQKLNNNVKSIEKLLVDYRPMRNIEGKRKVAILGLPNAGKSSLFNSLVGSDVAIVSKDAGTTRDIVRKDMVINGLDIEVSDTAGLRKGKSFVEEEGVKKSFKALEEAEVSIWVSDPTNISLEKPKTDIQVLNKCDLIDGESSPKEWLLTSAKTGSGIEVLKKTILKKLKKEGRVFYISERVYKKLEAAKNKLLVNCYDSDFFEITAQNIRESLIMLKEIYGEYDNEKILSEIFNKFCIGK
;
A
#
# COMPACT_ATOMS: atom_id res chain seq x y z
N MET A 1 26.35 -11.01 27.41
CA MET A 1 26.65 -9.75 28.14
C MET A 1 27.22 -8.76 27.14
N ALA A 2 26.85 -7.49 27.29
CA ALA A 2 27.15 -6.34 26.42
C ALA A 2 26.36 -6.28 25.09
N VAL A 3 25.07 -5.96 25.18
CA VAL A 3 24.41 -5.09 24.19
C VAL A 3 24.07 -3.82 24.96
N GLY A 4 24.89 -2.80 24.75
CA GLY A 4 24.96 -1.59 25.55
C GLY A 4 23.79 -0.64 25.31
N GLN A 5 23.42 0.03 26.39
CA GLN A 5 22.82 1.36 26.49
C GLN A 5 21.60 1.65 25.61
N VAL A 6 20.44 1.52 26.25
CA VAL A 6 19.21 2.27 25.97
C VAL A 6 19.57 3.71 25.57
N ALA A 7 19.20 4.10 24.35
CA ALA A 7 19.34 5.46 23.85
C ALA A 7 18.59 6.42 24.79
N SER A 8 19.34 7.07 25.68
CA SER A 8 18.82 7.86 26.80
C SER A 8 18.50 9.32 26.43
N ASN A 9 18.28 9.62 25.16
CA ASN A 9 18.07 11.01 24.69
C ASN A 9 16.94 11.17 23.65
N GLN A 10 15.95 10.28 23.63
CA GLN A 10 14.71 10.54 22.88
C GLN A 10 13.69 11.20 23.80
N HIS A 11 13.27 12.41 23.43
CA HIS A 11 12.17 13.13 24.09
C HIS A 11 10.90 12.26 24.11
N SER A 12 10.08 12.35 25.16
CA SER A 12 8.76 11.73 25.16
C SER A 12 7.87 12.40 24.11
N VAL A 13 7.10 11.61 23.36
CA VAL A 13 6.25 12.12 22.27
C VAL A 13 4.80 11.71 22.43
N TYR A 14 3.87 12.48 21.87
CA TYR A 14 2.45 12.17 21.79
C TYR A 14 1.87 12.43 20.39
N ALA A 15 0.77 11.76 20.06
CA ALA A 15 0.01 12.01 18.85
C ALA A 15 -1.43 11.46 18.94
N LEU A 16 -2.27 11.87 17.99
CA LEU A 16 -3.59 11.28 17.81
C LEU A 16 -3.44 9.92 17.10
N ALA A 17 -3.89 8.84 17.73
CA ALA A 17 -3.83 7.48 17.20
C ALA A 17 -5.08 7.07 16.41
N THR A 18 -6.15 7.87 16.47
CA THR A 18 -7.38 7.72 15.67
C THR A 18 -7.41 8.70 14.49
N PRO A 19 -8.19 8.46 13.43
CA PRO A 19 -8.37 9.45 12.37
C PRO A 19 -8.86 10.80 12.91
N PRO A 20 -8.40 11.94 12.37
CA PRO A 20 -8.86 13.26 12.78
C PRO A 20 -10.33 13.44 12.39
N GLY A 21 -11.13 14.02 13.29
CA GLY A 21 -12.54 14.29 13.02
C GLY A 21 -13.39 14.40 14.27
N ARG A 22 -14.71 14.43 14.07
CA ARG A 22 -15.69 14.31 15.14
C ARG A 22 -16.11 12.85 15.27
N SER A 23 -16.03 12.30 16.48
CA SER A 23 -16.35 10.91 16.77
C SER A 23 -16.83 10.74 18.22
N ALA A 24 -17.35 9.56 18.55
CA ALA A 24 -17.66 9.23 19.94
C ALA A 24 -16.38 9.22 20.80
N ILE A 25 -15.29 8.67 20.28
CA ILE A 25 -14.02 8.50 20.98
C ILE A 25 -12.87 8.93 20.07
N ALA A 26 -11.88 9.61 20.67
CA ALA A 26 -10.56 9.85 20.11
C ALA A 26 -9.50 9.28 21.05
N VAL A 27 -8.47 8.65 20.48
CA VAL A 27 -7.35 8.07 21.25
C VAL A 27 -6.11 8.93 21.04
N VAL A 28 -5.64 9.57 22.10
CA VAL A 28 -4.33 10.23 22.13
C VAL A 28 -3.32 9.28 22.77
N ARG A 29 -2.24 8.97 22.06
CA ARG A 29 -1.18 8.08 22.54
C ARG A 29 0.06 8.89 22.86
N ALA A 30 0.71 8.59 23.98
CA ALA A 30 2.04 9.11 24.31
C ALA A 30 3.01 7.98 24.67
N THR A 31 4.28 8.13 24.31
CA THR A 31 5.36 7.17 24.60
C THR A 31 6.59 7.90 25.13
N GLY A 32 7.29 7.28 26.08
CA GLY A 32 8.58 7.77 26.54
C GLY A 32 8.93 7.41 27.98
N GLY A 33 9.78 8.25 28.57
CA GLY A 33 10.44 8.02 29.85
C GLY A 33 9.77 8.76 31.00
N VAL A 34 10.45 9.80 31.48
CA VAL A 34 10.13 10.50 32.73
C VAL A 34 8.87 11.34 32.60
N GLU A 35 8.66 12.00 31.46
CA GLU A 35 7.51 12.88 31.22
C GLU A 35 6.20 12.08 31.25
N VAL A 36 6.15 10.91 30.59
CA VAL A 36 4.99 10.01 30.61
C VAL A 36 4.69 9.52 32.03
N GLN A 37 5.73 9.22 32.81
CA GLN A 37 5.56 8.82 34.21
C GLN A 37 4.99 9.97 35.06
N LYS A 38 5.51 11.20 34.92
CA LYS A 38 4.99 12.38 35.61
C LYS A 38 3.52 12.64 35.27
N PHE A 39 3.13 12.47 34.01
CA PHE A 39 1.74 12.59 33.58
C PHE A 39 0.85 11.55 34.28
N LEU A 40 1.24 10.28 34.29
CA LEU A 40 0.50 9.22 34.99
C LEU A 40 0.38 9.48 36.50
N GLU A 41 1.46 9.93 37.14
CA GLU A 41 1.48 10.28 38.57
C GLU A 41 0.51 11.44 38.88
N SER A 42 0.41 12.44 38.00
CA SER A 42 -0.55 13.54 38.14
C SER A 42 -2.02 13.07 38.12
N LEU A 43 -2.27 11.91 37.52
CA LEU A 43 -3.57 11.24 37.48
C LEU A 43 -3.75 10.22 38.62
N ASN A 44 -2.88 10.21 39.62
CA ASN A 44 -2.84 9.21 40.69
C ASN A 44 -2.73 7.77 40.15
N ILE A 45 -1.98 7.58 39.06
CA ILE A 45 -1.63 6.26 38.54
C ILE A 45 -0.18 5.99 38.93
N LYS A 46 0.05 4.96 39.75
CA LYS A 46 1.39 4.63 40.23
C LYS A 46 2.30 4.20 39.08
N LYS A 47 3.58 4.54 39.17
CA LYS A 47 4.61 4.10 38.24
C LYS A 47 4.59 2.58 38.03
N ASN A 48 4.86 2.15 36.80
CA ASN A 48 4.88 0.75 36.37
C ASN A 48 3.56 -0.01 36.51
N THR A 49 2.42 0.68 36.65
CA THR A 49 1.11 0.02 36.73
C THR A 49 0.58 -0.24 35.32
N ASN A 50 0.42 -1.51 34.95
CA ASN A 50 -0.34 -1.88 33.76
C ASN A 50 -1.84 -1.89 34.10
N GLY A 51 -2.69 -1.25 33.29
CA GLY A 51 -4.12 -1.31 33.53
C GLY A 51 -4.95 -0.24 32.83
N CYS A 52 -6.22 -0.20 33.22
CA CYS A 52 -7.26 0.63 32.67
C CYS A 52 -7.88 1.49 33.78
N PHE A 53 -7.94 2.80 33.57
CA PHE A 53 -8.31 3.77 34.60
C PHE A 53 -9.30 4.79 34.05
N VAL A 54 -10.41 5.03 34.75
CA VAL A 54 -11.27 6.18 34.45
C VAL A 54 -10.73 7.40 35.20
N ARG A 55 -10.43 8.49 34.48
CA ARG A 55 -9.86 9.73 35.03
C ARG A 55 -10.50 10.94 34.39
N ALA A 56 -10.86 11.93 35.21
CA ALA A 56 -11.22 13.25 34.72
C ALA A 56 -9.92 14.03 34.41
N LEU A 57 -9.66 14.30 33.14
CA LEU A 57 -8.55 15.14 32.71
C LEU A 57 -9.00 16.60 32.77
N LYS A 58 -8.29 17.41 33.55
CA LYS A 58 -8.51 18.86 33.59
C LYS A 58 -7.80 19.52 32.41
N ILE A 59 -8.58 20.13 31.53
CA ILE A 59 -8.15 20.75 30.29
C ILE A 59 -8.50 22.24 30.35
N GLY A 60 -7.58 23.04 30.90
CA GLY A 60 -7.87 24.44 31.21
C GLY A 60 -9.04 24.59 32.18
N ASP A 61 -10.11 25.24 31.72
CA ASP A 61 -11.32 25.56 32.51
C ASP A 61 -12.42 24.50 32.44
N TYR A 62 -12.23 23.44 31.65
CA TYR A 62 -13.15 22.30 31.59
C TYR A 62 -12.44 20.99 31.89
N SER A 63 -13.21 19.91 32.01
CA SER A 63 -12.66 18.56 32.19
C SER A 63 -13.35 17.58 31.28
N ASP A 64 -12.61 16.57 30.82
CA ASP A 64 -13.19 15.42 30.13
C ASP A 64 -12.98 14.14 30.93
N SER A 65 -13.99 13.27 30.96
CA SER A 65 -13.90 11.96 31.62
C SER A 65 -13.35 10.94 30.65
N CYS A 66 -12.06 10.64 30.76
CA CYS A 66 -11.35 9.77 29.83
C CYS A 66 -11.10 8.38 30.41
N LEU A 67 -11.00 7.40 29.52
CA LEU A 67 -10.38 6.11 29.82
C LEU A 67 -8.87 6.23 29.55
N VAL A 68 -8.05 5.92 30.52
CA VAL A 68 -6.58 5.98 30.44
C VAL A 68 -6.04 4.56 30.54
N LEU A 69 -5.35 4.11 29.49
CA LEU A 69 -4.62 2.84 29.48
C LEU A 69 -3.15 3.12 29.71
N SER A 70 -2.53 2.36 30.61
CA SER A 70 -1.09 2.46 30.89
C SER A 70 -0.40 1.15 30.57
N PHE A 71 0.65 1.21 29.76
CA PHE A 71 1.48 0.08 29.36
C PHE A 71 2.93 0.36 29.78
N PRO A 72 3.39 -0.22 30.90
CA PRO A 72 4.73 0.05 31.40
C PRO A 72 5.81 -0.63 30.56
N SER A 73 6.97 0.03 30.45
CA SER A 73 8.15 -0.58 29.83
C SER A 73 8.56 -1.88 30.57
N PRO A 74 9.02 -2.94 29.87
CA PRO A 74 9.16 -3.05 28.42
C PRO A 74 7.92 -3.67 27.73
N LYS A 75 6.77 -3.80 28.42
CA LYS A 75 5.58 -4.51 27.93
C LYS A 75 4.61 -3.56 27.23
N SER A 76 5.12 -2.86 26.22
CA SER A 76 4.37 -1.90 25.40
C SER A 76 4.76 -2.04 23.93
N PHE A 77 3.99 -1.41 23.04
CA PHE A 77 4.25 -1.40 21.60
C PHE A 77 5.64 -0.84 21.26
N THR A 78 6.02 0.29 21.85
CA THR A 78 7.32 0.93 21.60
C THR A 78 8.45 0.32 22.42
N GLY A 79 8.15 -0.47 23.45
CA GLY A 79 9.12 -0.91 24.45
C GLY A 79 9.42 0.10 25.55
N GLU A 80 8.90 1.33 25.43
CA GLU A 80 8.97 2.39 26.45
C GLU A 80 7.71 2.39 27.33
N ASN A 81 7.52 3.39 28.19
CA ASN A 81 6.21 3.55 28.82
C ASN A 81 5.26 4.17 27.80
N VAL A 82 4.09 3.55 27.61
CA VAL A 82 3.04 4.06 26.73
C VAL A 82 1.81 4.35 27.55
N VAL A 83 1.15 5.47 27.25
CA VAL A 83 -0.17 5.82 27.76
C VAL A 83 -1.11 6.08 26.59
N GLU A 84 -2.34 5.57 26.67
CA GLU A 84 -3.41 5.91 25.74
C GLU A 84 -4.55 6.59 26.50
N ILE A 85 -4.94 7.76 26.01
CA ILE A 85 -6.00 8.60 26.57
C ILE A 85 -7.17 8.54 25.59
N HIS A 86 -8.22 7.86 25.98
CA HIS A 86 -9.47 7.73 25.22
C HIS A 86 -10.42 8.80 25.74
N CYS A 87 -10.45 9.92 25.03
CA CYS A 87 -11.28 11.08 25.33
C CYS A 87 -12.46 11.14 24.35
N HIS A 88 -13.43 12.02 24.61
CA HIS A 88 -14.48 12.27 23.63
C HIS A 88 -13.88 12.86 22.34
N GLY A 89 -14.35 12.36 21.19
CA GLY A 89 -13.84 12.71 19.86
C GLY A 89 -14.25 14.10 19.39
N ASN A 90 -13.92 15.13 20.15
CA ASN A 90 -14.10 16.53 19.80
C ASN A 90 -12.72 17.17 19.57
N PRO A 91 -12.46 17.83 18.42
CA PRO A 91 -11.18 18.48 18.14
C PRO A 91 -10.71 19.46 19.22
N VAL A 92 -11.62 20.13 19.92
CA VAL A 92 -11.29 21.06 21.01
C VAL A 92 -10.78 20.30 22.24
N ILE A 93 -11.39 19.15 22.56
CA ILE A 93 -10.93 18.28 23.66
C ILE A 93 -9.55 17.72 23.33
N VAL A 94 -9.38 17.16 22.14
CA VAL A 94 -8.10 16.60 21.67
C VAL A 94 -6.98 17.65 21.71
N SER A 95 -7.24 18.86 21.19
CA SER A 95 -6.28 19.96 21.23
C SER A 95 -5.90 20.35 22.66
N GLY A 96 -6.87 20.32 23.59
CA GLY A 96 -6.61 20.57 24.99
C GLY A 96 -5.81 19.46 25.69
N VAL A 97 -6.04 18.19 25.32
CA VAL A 97 -5.19 17.07 25.76
C VAL A 97 -3.76 17.24 25.25
N PHE A 98 -3.56 17.67 24.01
CA PHE A 98 -2.23 17.93 23.47
C PHE A 98 -1.51 19.02 24.26
N LYS A 99 -2.17 20.15 24.53
CA LYS A 99 -1.61 21.22 25.38
C LYS A 99 -1.26 20.75 26.78
N LEU A 100 -2.07 19.86 27.35
CA LEU A 100 -1.79 19.26 28.65
C LEU A 100 -0.49 18.45 28.60
N LEU A 101 -0.32 17.59 27.58
CA LEU A 101 0.88 16.75 27.41
C LEU A 101 2.14 17.57 27.11
N ASP A 102 2.02 18.62 26.29
CA ASP A 102 3.08 19.61 26.04
C ASP A 102 3.53 20.27 27.35
N GLY A 103 2.59 20.60 28.24
CA GLY A 103 2.88 21.09 29.59
C GLY A 103 3.69 20.14 30.48
N PHE A 104 3.73 18.83 30.18
CA PHE A 104 4.60 17.86 30.85
C PHE A 104 5.99 17.72 30.20
N GLY A 105 6.28 18.49 29.14
CA GLY A 105 7.54 18.45 28.39
C GLY A 105 7.59 17.38 27.30
N MET A 106 6.43 16.88 26.86
CA MET A 106 6.34 15.98 25.71
C MET A 106 6.21 16.76 24.41
N ASN A 107 6.73 16.22 23.30
CA ASN A 107 6.59 16.84 21.98
C ASN A 107 5.54 16.11 21.13
N GLU A 108 5.01 16.78 20.10
CA GLU A 108 4.22 16.08 19.08
C GLU A 108 5.11 15.11 18.31
N ALA A 109 4.60 13.91 18.06
CA ALA A 109 5.34 12.86 17.37
C ALA A 109 5.44 13.15 15.87
N GLU A 110 6.57 12.80 15.27
CA GLU A 110 6.72 12.78 13.83
C GLU A 110 6.05 11.53 13.21
N ARG A 111 5.96 11.50 11.88
CA ARG A 111 5.44 10.34 11.15
C ARG A 111 6.28 9.10 11.44
N GLY A 112 5.62 8.02 11.85
CA GLY A 112 6.30 6.74 12.12
C GLY A 112 7.09 6.68 13.42
N ASP A 113 7.04 7.71 14.28
CA ASP A 113 7.85 7.76 15.51
C ASP A 113 7.61 6.58 16.45
N PHE A 114 6.37 6.13 16.61
CA PHE A 114 6.04 5.02 17.51
C PHE A 114 6.59 3.71 16.95
N SER A 115 6.38 3.43 15.67
CA SER A 115 6.89 2.22 15.01
C SER A 115 8.42 2.24 14.91
N LYS A 116 9.05 3.40 14.70
CA LYS A 116 10.50 3.58 14.74
C LYS A 116 11.08 3.23 16.10
N ARG A 117 10.45 3.70 17.19
CA ARG A 117 10.84 3.34 18.56
C ARG A 117 10.66 1.85 18.84
N ALA A 118 9.55 1.26 18.38
CA ALA A 118 9.31 -0.17 18.49
C ALA A 118 10.44 -0.98 17.80
N PHE A 119 10.86 -0.57 16.60
CA PHE A 119 11.97 -1.19 15.89
C PHE A 119 13.30 -1.05 16.65
N ILE A 120 13.67 0.18 17.06
CA ILE A 120 14.92 0.46 17.80
C ILE A 120 15.00 -0.36 19.09
N ASN A 121 13.87 -0.55 19.77
CA ASN A 121 13.77 -1.32 21.01
C ASN A 121 13.59 -2.84 20.78
N GLY A 122 13.74 -3.32 19.54
CA GLY A 122 13.64 -4.74 19.19
C GLY A 122 12.27 -5.34 19.42
N LYS A 123 11.20 -4.52 19.37
CA LYS A 123 9.81 -4.98 19.49
C LYS A 123 9.24 -5.52 18.19
N ILE A 124 9.69 -4.96 17.07
CA ILE A 124 9.27 -5.35 15.72
C ILE A 124 10.48 -5.38 14.79
N GLY A 125 10.44 -6.25 13.78
CA GLY A 125 11.40 -6.25 12.65
C GLY A 125 11.04 -5.21 11.57
N LEU A 126 11.90 -5.05 10.55
CA LEU A 126 11.61 -4.17 9.40
C LEU A 126 10.45 -4.70 8.54
N ASP A 127 10.42 -6.00 8.35
CA ASP A 127 9.34 -6.74 7.68
C ASP A 127 8.00 -6.56 8.40
N GLU A 128 8.01 -6.64 9.73
CA GLU A 128 6.82 -6.42 10.54
C GLU A 128 6.38 -4.95 10.51
N ALA A 129 7.31 -3.99 10.57
CA ALA A 129 6.99 -2.58 10.41
C ALA A 129 6.34 -2.28 9.05
N GLU A 130 6.93 -2.75 7.95
CA GLU A 130 6.34 -2.61 6.61
C GLU A 130 4.98 -3.32 6.49
N SER A 131 4.83 -4.48 7.13
CA SER A 131 3.55 -5.19 7.16
C SER A 131 2.45 -4.41 7.87
N ILE A 132 2.78 -3.70 8.96
CA ILE A 132 1.81 -2.85 9.67
C ILE A 132 1.34 -1.73 8.76
N LEU A 133 2.25 -1.08 8.03
CA LEU A 133 1.90 -0.03 7.07
C LEU A 133 0.97 -0.56 5.98
N LEU A 134 1.39 -1.63 5.30
CA LEU A 134 0.60 -2.24 4.22
C LEU A 134 -0.76 -2.75 4.71
N GLY A 135 -0.83 -3.26 5.93
CA GLY A 135 -2.08 -3.72 6.53
C GLY A 135 -3.05 -2.60 6.91
N ILE A 136 -2.55 -1.41 7.25
CA ILE A 136 -3.40 -0.22 7.47
C ILE A 136 -3.98 0.28 6.14
N GLU A 137 -3.18 0.18 5.07
CA GLU A 137 -3.58 0.64 3.74
C GLU A 137 -4.37 -0.41 2.93
N ALA A 138 -4.49 -1.65 3.42
CA ALA A 138 -5.26 -2.69 2.74
C ALA A 138 -6.75 -2.34 2.62
N GLY A 139 -7.22 -2.18 1.38
CA GLY A 139 -8.62 -1.85 1.09
C GLY A 139 -9.54 -3.07 1.04
N THR A 140 -8.99 -4.27 0.80
CA THR A 140 -9.79 -5.50 0.68
C THR A 140 -9.29 -6.65 1.54
N GLU A 141 -10.17 -7.61 1.80
CA GLU A 141 -9.83 -8.87 2.46
C GLU A 141 -8.76 -9.66 1.67
N ASP A 142 -8.84 -9.64 0.34
CA ASP A 142 -7.83 -10.28 -0.52
C ASP A 142 -6.46 -9.62 -0.34
N ASP A 143 -6.39 -8.29 -0.18
CA ASP A 143 -5.13 -7.58 0.09
C ASP A 143 -4.54 -8.01 1.45
N LEU A 144 -5.37 -8.13 2.49
CA LEU A 144 -4.95 -8.60 3.81
C LEU A 144 -4.45 -10.05 3.78
N ILE A 145 -5.14 -10.94 3.05
CA ILE A 145 -4.72 -12.33 2.85
C ILE A 145 -3.39 -12.39 2.08
N SER A 146 -3.23 -11.56 1.05
CA SER A 146 -2.00 -11.47 0.26
C SER A 146 -0.80 -10.91 1.04
N LEU A 147 -1.04 -10.17 2.13
CA LEU A 147 -0.01 -9.71 3.06
C LEU A 147 0.34 -10.76 4.12
N GLU A 148 -0.47 -11.81 4.29
CA GLU A 148 -0.25 -12.83 5.32
C GLU A 148 1.03 -13.65 5.09
N SER A 149 1.38 -13.96 3.83
CA SER A 149 2.64 -14.64 3.48
C SER A 149 3.86 -13.77 3.75
N PHE A 150 3.75 -12.46 3.50
CA PHE A 150 4.78 -11.48 3.84
C PHE A 150 4.97 -11.43 5.36
N ARG A 151 3.87 -11.37 6.13
CA ARG A 151 3.88 -11.42 7.61
C ARG A 151 4.46 -12.72 8.17
N LYS A 152 4.33 -13.84 7.46
CA LYS A 152 4.88 -15.14 7.87
C LYS A 152 6.37 -15.30 7.54
N GLY A 153 6.99 -14.32 6.89
CA GLY A 153 8.41 -14.36 6.55
C GLY A 153 8.74 -15.28 5.37
N GLU A 154 7.74 -15.65 4.54
CA GLU A 154 7.96 -16.55 3.40
C GLU A 154 8.89 -15.92 2.36
N LEU A 155 8.68 -14.65 2.00
CA LEU A 155 9.60 -13.88 1.17
C LEU A 155 11.01 -13.82 1.80
N GLY A 156 11.04 -13.64 3.13
CA GLY A 156 12.20 -13.80 4.01
C GLY A 156 13.10 -14.94 3.59
N SER A 157 12.54 -16.14 3.72
CA SER A 157 13.23 -17.39 3.42
C SER A 157 13.69 -17.50 1.96
N LEU A 158 12.90 -17.01 1.01
CA LEU A 158 13.20 -17.10 -0.42
C LEU A 158 14.41 -16.21 -0.79
N VAL A 159 14.45 -14.98 -0.29
CA VAL A 159 15.58 -14.08 -0.53
C VAL A 159 16.84 -14.54 0.21
N LEU A 160 16.71 -15.10 1.41
CA LEU A 160 17.85 -15.69 2.13
C LEU A 160 18.44 -16.89 1.36
N SER A 161 17.60 -17.74 0.76
CA SER A 161 18.07 -18.82 -0.10
C SER A 161 18.84 -18.28 -1.30
N LEU A 162 18.32 -17.26 -1.98
CA LEU A 162 19.00 -16.61 -3.10
C LEU A 162 20.34 -15.98 -2.69
N SER A 163 20.38 -15.35 -1.53
CA SER A 163 21.60 -14.73 -1.01
C SER A 163 22.68 -15.80 -0.76
N ARG A 164 22.31 -16.95 -0.17
CA ARG A 164 23.24 -18.08 0.03
C ARG A 164 23.73 -18.66 -1.29
N ASP A 165 22.87 -18.79 -2.29
CA ASP A 165 23.25 -19.31 -3.61
C ASP A 165 24.26 -18.38 -4.31
N LEU A 166 24.05 -17.06 -4.20
CA LEU A 166 24.98 -16.06 -4.71
C LEU A 166 26.30 -16.00 -3.92
N GLU A 167 26.26 -16.15 -2.60
CA GLU A 167 27.47 -16.23 -1.76
C GLU A 167 28.32 -17.45 -2.12
N ASN A 168 27.69 -18.62 -2.33
CA ASN A 168 28.40 -19.83 -2.78
C ASN A 168 29.02 -19.63 -4.17
N LEU A 169 28.29 -19.00 -5.10
CA LEU A 169 28.82 -18.68 -6.43
C LEU A 169 29.99 -17.70 -6.35
N MET A 170 29.95 -16.77 -5.38
CA MET A 170 31.04 -15.83 -5.12
C MET A 170 32.30 -16.57 -4.67
N VAL A 171 32.19 -17.55 -3.75
CA VAL A 171 33.32 -18.38 -3.31
C VAL A 171 33.94 -19.14 -4.49
N GLU A 172 33.13 -19.69 -5.39
CA GLU A 172 33.62 -20.36 -6.60
C GLU A 172 34.39 -19.39 -7.50
N ILE A 173 33.90 -18.16 -7.71
CA ILE A 173 34.56 -17.16 -8.55
C ILE A 173 35.85 -16.64 -7.92
N GLU A 174 35.91 -16.37 -6.61
CA GLU A 174 37.16 -15.95 -5.94
C GLU A 174 38.26 -16.99 -6.13
N SER A 175 37.92 -18.28 -6.01
CA SER A 175 38.90 -19.34 -6.26
C SER A 175 39.47 -19.26 -7.67
N GLN A 176 38.66 -18.93 -8.68
CA GLN A 176 39.11 -18.81 -10.07
C GLN A 176 39.97 -17.57 -10.31
N LEU A 177 39.71 -16.47 -9.59
CA LEU A 177 40.53 -15.27 -9.64
C LEU A 177 41.92 -15.52 -9.04
N ASP A 178 41.99 -16.26 -7.93
CA ASP A 178 43.24 -16.61 -7.25
C ASP A 178 44.15 -17.53 -8.11
N PHE A 179 43.59 -18.31 -9.03
CA PHE A 179 44.32 -19.24 -9.91
C PHE A 179 44.43 -18.77 -11.38
N SER A 180 44.06 -17.53 -11.68
CA SER A 180 43.98 -17.00 -13.06
C SER A 180 45.31 -16.95 -13.83
N ASP A 181 46.46 -17.11 -13.15
CA ASP A 181 47.79 -17.21 -13.74
C ASP A 181 48.16 -18.64 -14.24
N GLU A 182 47.40 -19.66 -13.86
CA GLU A 182 47.64 -21.07 -14.23
C GLU A 182 46.75 -21.48 -15.43
N GLY A 183 47.14 -21.07 -16.63
CA GLY A 183 46.31 -21.21 -17.84
C GLY A 183 45.83 -22.65 -18.15
N GLY A 184 44.54 -22.80 -18.49
CA GLY A 184 44.06 -23.97 -19.25
C GLY A 184 42.62 -24.49 -19.04
N VAL A 185 41.85 -24.01 -18.05
CA VAL A 185 40.57 -24.66 -17.66
C VAL A 185 39.30 -23.77 -17.80
N GLY A 186 39.47 -22.48 -18.15
CA GLY A 186 38.44 -21.46 -17.91
C GLY A 186 37.10 -21.55 -18.66
N ASP A 187 37.01 -22.15 -19.86
CA ASP A 187 35.78 -22.04 -20.67
C ASP A 187 34.61 -22.92 -20.19
N VAL A 188 34.90 -24.08 -19.59
CA VAL A 188 33.86 -24.96 -19.03
C VAL A 188 33.34 -24.37 -17.71
N GLU A 189 34.22 -23.80 -16.89
CA GLU A 189 33.88 -23.17 -15.62
C GLU A 189 33.08 -21.88 -15.82
N LYS A 190 33.47 -21.04 -16.79
CA LYS A 190 32.69 -19.85 -17.20
C LYS A 190 31.25 -20.20 -17.56
N LYS A 191 31.04 -21.26 -18.35
CA LYS A 191 29.68 -21.71 -18.72
C LYS A 191 28.88 -22.19 -17.51
N THR A 192 29.49 -22.94 -16.60
CA THR A 192 28.81 -23.42 -15.38
C THR A 192 28.43 -22.26 -14.47
N ILE A 193 29.33 -21.29 -14.25
CA ILE A 193 29.05 -20.09 -13.46
C ILE A 193 27.91 -19.28 -14.10
N GLN A 194 27.95 -19.06 -15.42
CA GLN A 194 26.89 -18.34 -16.13
C GLN A 194 25.54 -19.05 -16.01
N GLN A 195 25.51 -20.39 -16.05
CA GLN A 195 24.27 -21.15 -15.85
C GLN A 195 23.71 -20.98 -14.43
N LYS A 196 24.56 -21.04 -13.40
CA LYS A 196 24.16 -20.80 -12.01
C LYS A 196 23.64 -19.36 -11.81
N LEU A 197 24.29 -18.38 -12.42
CA LEU A 197 23.86 -16.98 -12.41
C LEU A 197 22.48 -16.81 -13.07
N ASN A 198 22.28 -17.40 -14.25
CA ASN A 198 21.01 -17.36 -14.98
C ASN A 198 19.86 -18.02 -14.18
N ASN A 199 20.15 -19.07 -13.42
CA ASN A 199 19.15 -19.69 -12.54
C ASN A 199 18.75 -18.76 -11.39
N ASN A 200 19.71 -18.06 -10.77
CA ASN A 200 19.41 -17.04 -9.76
C ASN A 200 18.58 -15.89 -10.32
N VAL A 201 18.91 -15.40 -11.52
CA VAL A 201 18.12 -14.37 -12.23
C VAL A 201 16.68 -14.83 -12.43
N LYS A 202 16.46 -16.05 -12.95
CA LYS A 202 15.12 -16.62 -13.14
C LYS A 202 14.33 -16.74 -11.84
N SER A 203 15.00 -17.09 -10.75
CA SER A 203 14.37 -17.14 -9.43
C SER A 203 13.94 -15.76 -8.95
N ILE A 204 14.76 -14.71 -9.14
CA ILE A 204 14.37 -13.33 -8.83
C ILE A 204 13.22 -12.86 -9.75
N GLU A 205 13.24 -13.20 -11.04
CA GLU A 205 12.16 -12.90 -11.97
C GLU A 205 10.84 -13.53 -11.54
N LYS A 206 10.88 -14.79 -11.07
CA LYS A 206 9.71 -15.45 -10.50
C LYS A 206 9.21 -14.70 -9.27
N LEU A 207 10.09 -14.26 -8.37
CA LEU A 207 9.69 -13.43 -7.22
C LEU A 207 9.03 -12.12 -7.67
N LEU A 208 9.55 -11.44 -8.69
CA LEU A 208 8.96 -10.20 -9.22
C LEU A 208 7.58 -10.41 -9.89
N VAL A 209 7.29 -11.64 -10.33
CA VAL A 209 5.97 -12.02 -10.86
C VAL A 209 5.00 -12.34 -9.72
N ASP A 210 5.43 -13.16 -8.77
CA ASP A 210 4.62 -13.65 -7.64
C ASP A 210 4.34 -12.54 -6.61
N TYR A 211 5.31 -11.64 -6.40
CA TYR A 211 5.23 -10.52 -5.48
C TYR A 211 5.21 -9.20 -6.25
N ARG A 212 4.14 -8.43 -6.05
CA ARG A 212 3.98 -7.11 -6.66
C ARG A 212 4.08 -6.01 -5.62
N PRO A 213 4.62 -4.84 -5.99
CA PRO A 213 4.57 -3.71 -5.09
C PRO A 213 3.10 -3.32 -4.94
N MET A 214 2.68 -3.12 -3.70
CA MET A 214 1.40 -2.46 -3.44
C MET A 214 1.56 -1.00 -3.90
N ARG A 215 1.22 -0.71 -5.16
CA ARG A 215 1.35 0.64 -5.72
C ARG A 215 0.31 1.53 -5.07
N ASN A 216 0.74 2.70 -4.58
CA ASN A 216 -0.05 3.87 -4.18
C ASN A 216 -1.51 3.56 -3.88
N ILE A 217 -1.83 3.32 -2.60
CA ILE A 217 -3.21 3.28 -2.10
C ILE A 217 -3.86 4.68 -2.09
N GLU A 218 -3.14 5.72 -2.51
CA GLU A 218 -3.79 6.96 -2.94
C GLU A 218 -4.53 6.81 -4.30
N GLY A 219 -4.21 5.77 -5.07
CA GLY A 219 -4.78 5.50 -6.39
C GLY A 219 -5.98 4.55 -6.32
N LYS A 220 -7.18 5.12 -6.27
CA LYS A 220 -8.44 4.40 -6.48
C LYS A 220 -8.35 3.52 -7.74
N ARG A 221 -8.90 2.30 -7.70
CA ARG A 221 -8.97 1.42 -8.89
C ARG A 221 -9.79 2.12 -9.97
N LYS A 222 -9.28 2.19 -11.19
CA LYS A 222 -9.89 3.02 -12.23
C LYS A 222 -10.81 2.21 -13.12
N VAL A 223 -12.07 2.65 -13.21
CA VAL A 223 -13.09 2.09 -14.11
C VAL A 223 -13.53 3.16 -15.10
N ALA A 224 -13.41 2.88 -16.40
CA ALA A 224 -13.87 3.80 -17.45
C ALA A 224 -15.20 3.32 -18.06
N ILE A 225 -16.19 4.22 -18.10
CA ILE A 225 -17.46 3.98 -18.80
C ILE A 225 -17.41 4.67 -20.17
N LEU A 226 -17.57 3.87 -21.22
CA LEU A 226 -17.56 4.28 -22.62
C LEU A 226 -18.86 3.87 -23.32
N GLY A 227 -19.10 4.41 -24.51
CA GLY A 227 -20.28 4.08 -25.30
C GLY A 227 -20.80 5.23 -26.14
N LEU A 228 -21.77 4.94 -27.00
CA LEU A 228 -22.37 5.93 -27.89
C LEU A 228 -23.13 7.03 -27.14
N PRO A 229 -23.31 8.22 -27.74
CA PRO A 229 -24.26 9.23 -27.24
C PRO A 229 -25.64 8.61 -27.00
N ASN A 230 -26.36 9.08 -25.97
CA ASN A 230 -27.71 8.62 -25.60
C ASN A 230 -27.85 7.15 -25.15
N ALA A 231 -26.76 6.37 -25.07
CA ALA A 231 -26.74 5.02 -24.49
C ALA A 231 -27.07 4.97 -22.98
N GLY A 232 -27.25 6.13 -22.35
CA GLY A 232 -27.54 6.23 -20.92
C GLY A 232 -26.32 6.05 -20.02
N LYS A 233 -25.10 6.32 -20.52
CA LYS A 233 -23.83 6.27 -19.74
C LYS A 233 -23.91 7.06 -18.44
N SER A 234 -24.26 8.34 -18.50
CA SER A 234 -24.33 9.19 -17.30
C SER A 234 -25.43 8.75 -16.33
N SER A 235 -26.52 8.15 -16.83
CA SER A 235 -27.54 7.54 -15.98
C SER A 235 -27.01 6.28 -15.29
N LEU A 236 -26.32 5.41 -16.04
CA LEU A 236 -25.69 4.20 -15.52
C LEU A 236 -24.59 4.55 -14.50
N PHE A 237 -23.76 5.54 -14.81
CA PHE A 237 -22.75 6.09 -13.91
C PHE A 237 -23.35 6.53 -12.58
N ASN A 238 -24.42 7.34 -12.60
CA ASN A 238 -25.06 7.79 -11.37
C ASN A 238 -25.76 6.67 -10.62
N SER A 239 -26.33 5.68 -11.31
CA SER A 239 -26.94 4.50 -10.70
C SER A 239 -25.90 3.58 -10.03
N LEU A 240 -24.75 3.41 -10.70
CA LEU A 240 -23.63 2.62 -10.22
C LEU A 240 -22.98 3.23 -8.97
N VAL A 241 -22.76 4.55 -8.98
CA VAL A 241 -22.14 5.27 -7.86
C VAL A 241 -23.15 5.55 -6.73
N GLY A 242 -24.40 5.88 -7.07
CA GLY A 242 -25.41 6.36 -6.12
C GLY A 242 -25.96 5.32 -5.15
N SER A 243 -25.61 4.03 -5.31
CA SER A 243 -26.07 2.96 -4.43
C SER A 243 -25.14 2.69 -3.24
N ASP A 244 -23.87 3.11 -3.28
CA ASP A 244 -22.86 2.89 -2.22
C ASP A 244 -21.95 4.12 -2.03
N VAL A 245 -22.52 5.33 -1.96
CA VAL A 245 -21.73 6.52 -1.65
C VAL A 245 -21.29 6.45 -0.18
N ALA A 246 -20.06 6.02 0.06
CA ALA A 246 -19.37 6.39 1.29
C ALA A 246 -19.30 7.92 1.33
N ILE A 247 -19.79 8.53 2.40
CA ILE A 247 -19.76 9.99 2.58
C ILE A 247 -18.28 10.40 2.63
N VAL A 248 -17.74 10.89 1.52
CA VAL A 248 -16.41 11.50 1.46
C VAL A 248 -16.55 12.98 1.12
N SER A 249 -15.72 13.75 1.83
CA SER A 249 -15.65 15.21 1.95
C SER A 249 -15.97 16.01 0.70
N LYS A 250 -16.64 17.16 0.91
CA LYS A 250 -16.84 18.20 -0.09
C LYS A 250 -15.54 18.99 -0.24
N ASP A 251 -14.71 18.64 -1.22
CA ASP A 251 -13.80 19.62 -1.82
C ASP A 251 -14.39 20.13 -3.12
N ALA A 252 -14.51 21.46 -3.20
CA ALA A 252 -15.21 22.18 -4.25
C ALA A 252 -14.29 22.49 -5.45
N GLY A 253 -14.80 22.23 -6.66
CA GLY A 253 -14.22 22.63 -7.95
C GLY A 253 -13.93 21.41 -8.83
N THR A 254 -14.38 21.27 -10.07
CA THR A 254 -14.80 22.25 -11.09
C THR A 254 -15.87 21.66 -12.01
N THR A 255 -16.69 22.55 -12.58
CA THR A 255 -17.70 22.27 -13.59
C THR A 255 -17.09 22.05 -14.98
N ARG A 256 -17.59 21.04 -15.70
CA ARG A 256 -17.51 20.77 -17.17
C ARG A 256 -16.38 19.88 -17.72
N ASP A 257 -15.57 19.25 -16.88
CA ASP A 257 -14.62 18.20 -17.26
C ASP A 257 -15.14 16.78 -16.91
N ILE A 258 -14.48 15.72 -17.40
CA ILE A 258 -14.81 14.29 -17.18
C ILE A 258 -15.33 14.08 -15.76
N VAL A 259 -16.58 13.63 -15.61
CA VAL A 259 -17.16 13.42 -14.30
C VAL A 259 -16.51 12.17 -13.70
N ARG A 260 -15.71 12.39 -12.66
CA ARG A 260 -15.13 11.34 -11.84
C ARG A 260 -15.87 11.28 -10.52
N LYS A 261 -16.21 10.07 -10.08
CA LYS A 261 -16.75 9.85 -8.75
C LYS A 261 -16.17 8.60 -8.14
N ASP A 262 -16.09 8.62 -6.83
CA ASP A 262 -15.61 7.53 -6.03
C ASP A 262 -16.78 6.67 -5.58
N MET A 263 -16.55 5.36 -5.54
CA MET A 263 -17.46 4.41 -4.93
C MET A 263 -16.66 3.32 -4.23
N VAL A 264 -17.26 2.72 -3.21
CA VAL A 264 -16.69 1.57 -2.51
C VAL A 264 -17.52 0.35 -2.87
N ILE A 265 -16.91 -0.68 -3.44
CA ILE A 265 -17.58 -1.97 -3.65
C ILE A 265 -16.82 -3.06 -2.87
N ASN A 266 -17.46 -3.67 -1.87
CA ASN A 266 -16.86 -4.67 -0.98
C ASN A 266 -15.50 -4.22 -0.39
N GLY A 267 -15.41 -2.97 0.06
CA GLY A 267 -14.19 -2.37 0.63
C GLY A 267 -13.21 -1.79 -0.39
N LEU A 268 -13.36 -2.10 -1.68
CA LEU A 268 -12.46 -1.61 -2.72
C LEU A 268 -12.83 -0.18 -3.15
N ASP A 269 -11.91 0.77 -2.97
CA ASP A 269 -12.03 2.14 -3.48
C ASP A 269 -11.86 2.19 -5.00
N ILE A 270 -12.91 2.62 -5.70
CA ILE A 270 -12.99 2.66 -7.16
C ILE A 270 -13.31 4.08 -7.63
N GLU A 271 -12.48 4.62 -8.52
CA GLU A 271 -12.76 5.85 -9.27
C GLU A 271 -13.42 5.47 -10.58
N VAL A 272 -14.68 5.86 -10.75
CA VAL A 272 -15.41 5.70 -12.00
C VAL A 272 -15.29 7.00 -12.79
N SER A 273 -14.92 6.89 -14.07
CA SER A 273 -14.87 8.02 -15.00
C SER A 273 -15.97 7.89 -16.07
N ASP A 274 -16.85 8.88 -16.19
CA ASP A 274 -17.80 8.99 -17.31
C ASP A 274 -17.11 9.68 -18.50
N THR A 275 -16.80 8.91 -19.54
CA THR A 275 -16.20 9.48 -20.75
C THR A 275 -17.29 10.09 -21.65
N ALA A 276 -17.05 11.30 -22.14
CA ALA A 276 -17.93 11.91 -23.14
C ALA A 276 -18.07 10.94 -24.33
N GLY A 277 -19.30 10.74 -24.80
CA GLY A 277 -19.61 9.69 -25.77
C GLY A 277 -18.74 9.78 -27.03
N LEU A 278 -18.27 8.63 -27.51
CA LEU A 278 -17.46 8.58 -28.73
C LEU A 278 -18.30 9.05 -29.93
N ARG A 279 -18.00 10.25 -30.45
CA ARG A 279 -18.38 10.66 -31.82
C ARG A 279 -17.18 10.47 -32.74
N LYS A 280 -17.38 10.06 -33.99
CA LYS A 280 -16.50 10.50 -35.10
C LYS A 280 -17.16 11.77 -35.65
N GLY A 281 -16.58 12.95 -35.43
CA GLY A 281 -17.23 14.24 -35.74
C GLY A 281 -16.26 15.37 -36.10
N LYS A 282 -16.69 16.22 -37.04
CA LYS A 282 -15.92 17.19 -37.86
C LYS A 282 -15.51 18.49 -37.13
N SER A 283 -15.41 18.52 -35.80
CA SER A 283 -15.07 19.76 -35.05
C SER A 283 -14.00 19.56 -33.98
N PHE A 284 -13.21 20.61 -33.73
CA PHE A 284 -12.05 20.62 -32.82
C PHE A 284 -12.37 20.22 -31.37
N VAL A 285 -13.55 20.59 -30.85
CA VAL A 285 -14.00 20.25 -29.48
C VAL A 285 -14.36 18.76 -29.35
N GLU A 286 -14.78 18.13 -30.45
CA GLU A 286 -15.18 16.72 -30.45
C GLU A 286 -13.97 15.78 -30.57
N GLU A 287 -12.90 16.20 -31.26
CA GLU A 287 -11.63 15.46 -31.31
C GLU A 287 -10.94 15.37 -29.94
N GLU A 288 -11.02 16.43 -29.13
CA GLU A 288 -10.48 16.45 -27.78
C GLU A 288 -11.23 15.48 -26.85
N GLY A 289 -12.57 15.40 -27.01
CA GLY A 289 -13.40 14.44 -26.30
C GLY A 289 -13.04 12.99 -26.61
N VAL A 290 -12.77 12.67 -27.88
CA VAL A 290 -12.34 11.32 -28.30
C VAL A 290 -10.96 10.97 -27.74
N LYS A 291 -9.98 11.87 -27.85
CA LYS A 291 -8.63 11.65 -27.28
C LYS A 291 -8.68 11.43 -25.77
N LYS A 292 -9.54 12.18 -25.06
CA LYS A 292 -9.75 12.04 -23.61
C LYS A 292 -10.39 10.69 -23.24
N SER A 293 -11.37 10.22 -24.01
CA SER A 293 -11.98 8.89 -23.80
C SER A 293 -10.97 7.76 -24.02
N PHE A 294 -10.05 7.89 -24.99
CA PHE A 294 -8.94 6.95 -25.17
C PHE A 294 -7.92 7.01 -24.04
N LYS A 295 -7.58 8.19 -23.54
CA LYS A 295 -6.67 8.32 -22.37
C LYS A 295 -7.28 7.69 -21.11
N ALA A 296 -8.57 7.90 -20.86
CA ALA A 296 -9.27 7.26 -19.75
C ALA A 296 -9.31 5.72 -19.90
N LEU A 297 -9.39 5.22 -21.14
CA LEU A 297 -9.30 3.80 -21.44
C LEU A 297 -7.89 3.23 -21.17
N GLU A 298 -6.83 3.97 -21.51
CA GLU A 298 -5.44 3.56 -21.23
C GLU A 298 -5.11 3.52 -19.74
N GLU A 299 -5.69 4.44 -18.95
CA GLU A 299 -5.49 4.50 -17.51
C GLU A 299 -6.40 3.55 -16.71
N ALA A 300 -7.48 3.05 -17.31
CA ALA A 300 -8.45 2.19 -16.63
C ALA A 300 -7.98 0.75 -16.51
N GLU A 301 -8.24 0.14 -15.36
CA GLU A 301 -8.02 -1.29 -15.15
C GLU A 301 -9.20 -2.13 -15.67
N VAL A 302 -10.40 -1.55 -15.66
CA VAL A 302 -11.60 -2.15 -16.22
C VAL A 302 -12.32 -1.12 -17.08
N SER A 303 -12.65 -1.52 -18.30
CA SER A 303 -13.38 -0.73 -19.27
C SER A 303 -14.78 -1.30 -19.53
N ILE A 304 -15.78 -0.43 -19.54
CA ILE A 304 -17.19 -0.78 -19.72
C ILE A 304 -17.70 -0.12 -21.00
N TRP A 305 -18.22 -0.91 -21.93
CA TRP A 305 -18.91 -0.43 -23.12
C TRP A 305 -20.42 -0.44 -22.93
N VAL A 306 -21.08 0.72 -23.05
CA VAL A 306 -22.53 0.89 -22.88
C VAL A 306 -23.21 1.16 -24.22
N SER A 307 -24.23 0.37 -24.53
CA SER A 307 -25.13 0.60 -25.67
C SER A 307 -26.60 0.66 -25.23
N ASP A 308 -27.42 1.18 -26.13
CA ASP A 308 -28.89 1.17 -26.07
C ASP A 308 -29.43 0.00 -26.93
N PRO A 309 -30.47 -0.74 -26.50
CA PRO A 309 -31.16 -1.76 -27.29
C PRO A 309 -31.60 -1.29 -28.67
N THR A 310 -31.97 -0.01 -28.80
CA THR A 310 -32.42 0.61 -30.06
C THR A 310 -31.26 0.98 -30.99
N ASN A 311 -30.02 0.99 -30.49
CA ASN A 311 -28.84 1.37 -31.25
C ASN A 311 -27.59 0.63 -30.74
N ILE A 312 -27.53 -0.68 -31.05
CA ILE A 312 -26.39 -1.52 -30.74
C ILE A 312 -25.30 -1.29 -31.79
N SER A 313 -24.19 -0.66 -31.37
CA SER A 313 -23.04 -0.49 -32.27
C SER A 313 -22.31 -1.80 -32.50
N LEU A 314 -22.12 -2.16 -33.77
CA LEU A 314 -21.29 -3.30 -34.20
C LEU A 314 -19.79 -2.96 -34.21
N GLU A 315 -19.45 -1.68 -34.44
CA GLU A 315 -18.07 -1.17 -34.32
C GLU A 315 -17.80 -0.68 -32.89
N LYS A 316 -17.21 -1.54 -32.06
CA LYS A 316 -16.87 -1.22 -30.66
C LYS A 316 -15.38 -1.47 -30.37
N PRO A 317 -14.75 -0.64 -29.51
CA PRO A 317 -13.41 -0.92 -29.01
C PRO A 317 -13.39 -2.20 -28.18
N LYS A 318 -12.23 -2.85 -28.10
CA LYS A 318 -12.01 -3.98 -27.19
C LYS A 318 -12.12 -3.47 -25.76
N THR A 319 -13.11 -3.98 -25.03
CA THR A 319 -13.45 -3.58 -23.65
C THR A 319 -13.71 -4.81 -22.80
N ASP A 320 -13.61 -4.66 -21.48
CA ASP A 320 -13.68 -5.80 -20.53
C ASP A 320 -15.11 -6.26 -20.26
N ILE A 321 -16.06 -5.32 -20.26
CA ILE A 321 -17.47 -5.54 -19.95
C ILE A 321 -18.33 -4.82 -20.99
N GLN A 322 -19.36 -5.52 -21.49
CA GLN A 322 -20.36 -4.96 -22.40
C GLN A 322 -21.69 -4.88 -21.68
N VAL A 323 -22.32 -3.71 -21.71
CA VAL A 323 -23.56 -3.39 -21.01
C VAL A 323 -24.60 -2.89 -21.99
N LEU A 324 -25.77 -3.53 -22.00
CA LEU A 324 -26.95 -3.05 -22.72
C LEU A 324 -27.88 -2.39 -21.71
N ASN A 325 -27.89 -1.06 -21.71
CA ASN A 325 -28.65 -0.26 -20.75
C ASN A 325 -30.06 0.04 -21.28
N LYS A 326 -31.01 0.39 -20.41
CA LYS A 326 -32.45 0.54 -20.73
C LYS A 326 -33.13 -0.78 -21.06
N CYS A 327 -32.75 -1.86 -20.39
CA CYS A 327 -33.39 -3.17 -20.56
C CYS A 327 -34.88 -3.18 -20.15
N ASP A 328 -35.35 -2.15 -19.43
CA ASP A 328 -36.77 -1.92 -19.15
C ASP A 328 -37.61 -1.63 -20.41
N LEU A 329 -36.97 -1.34 -21.55
CA LEU A 329 -37.63 -1.12 -22.84
C LEU A 329 -37.62 -2.36 -23.74
N ILE A 330 -37.07 -3.49 -23.26
CA ILE A 330 -36.98 -4.73 -24.04
C ILE A 330 -38.10 -5.67 -23.58
N ASP A 331 -39.02 -6.01 -24.48
CA ASP A 331 -39.93 -7.13 -24.30
C ASP A 331 -39.15 -8.42 -24.59
N GLY A 332 -38.97 -9.25 -23.56
CA GLY A 332 -37.95 -10.29 -23.50
C GLY A 332 -37.95 -11.27 -24.68
N GLU A 333 -36.85 -11.26 -25.45
CA GLU A 333 -36.21 -12.43 -26.10
C GLU A 333 -34.99 -12.03 -26.97
N SER A 334 -34.75 -10.74 -27.21
CA SER A 334 -33.68 -10.26 -28.12
C SER A 334 -32.44 -9.69 -27.42
N SER A 335 -31.97 -10.28 -26.32
CA SER A 335 -30.68 -9.87 -25.73
C SER A 335 -29.51 -10.66 -26.33
N PRO A 336 -28.49 -10.01 -26.90
CA PRO A 336 -27.29 -10.71 -27.33
C PRO A 336 -26.63 -11.37 -26.12
N LYS A 337 -26.30 -12.68 -26.21
CA LYS A 337 -25.81 -13.52 -25.09
C LYS A 337 -24.56 -12.97 -24.37
N GLU A 338 -23.82 -12.06 -24.98
CA GLU A 338 -22.58 -11.49 -24.44
C GLU A 338 -22.76 -10.17 -23.66
N TRP A 339 -23.97 -9.60 -23.63
CA TRP A 339 -24.21 -8.28 -23.04
C TRP A 339 -24.87 -8.39 -21.67
N LEU A 340 -24.34 -7.65 -20.70
CA LEU A 340 -24.94 -7.52 -19.38
C LEU A 340 -26.11 -6.52 -19.47
N LEU A 341 -27.33 -6.99 -19.18
CA LEU A 341 -28.52 -6.16 -19.21
C LEU A 341 -28.60 -5.27 -17.96
N THR A 342 -28.78 -3.97 -18.15
CA THR A 342 -29.01 -3.03 -17.06
C THR A 342 -30.16 -2.09 -17.38
N SER A 343 -30.80 -1.57 -16.33
CA SER A 343 -31.63 -0.39 -16.42
C SER A 343 -31.19 0.58 -15.34
N ALA A 344 -30.49 1.63 -15.76
CA ALA A 344 -30.13 2.75 -14.88
C ALA A 344 -31.36 3.44 -14.27
N LYS A 345 -32.54 3.30 -14.88
CA LYS A 345 -33.81 3.87 -14.42
C LYS A 345 -34.42 3.07 -13.29
N THR A 346 -34.44 1.74 -13.40
CA THR A 346 -35.07 0.87 -12.39
C THR A 346 -34.08 0.30 -11.38
N GLY A 347 -32.77 0.39 -11.65
CA GLY A 347 -31.72 -0.24 -10.87
C GLY A 347 -31.49 -1.73 -11.23
N SER A 348 -32.26 -2.29 -12.18
CA SER A 348 -32.10 -3.67 -12.62
C SER A 348 -30.70 -3.91 -13.20
N GLY A 349 -30.07 -5.02 -12.83
CA GLY A 349 -28.76 -5.43 -13.32
C GLY A 349 -27.55 -4.68 -12.76
N ILE A 350 -27.74 -3.61 -11.97
CA ILE A 350 -26.64 -2.80 -11.42
C ILE A 350 -25.78 -3.63 -10.43
N GLU A 351 -26.39 -4.41 -9.56
CA GLU A 351 -25.67 -5.30 -8.64
C GLU A 351 -24.87 -6.40 -9.36
N VAL A 352 -25.42 -6.90 -10.47
CA VAL A 352 -24.70 -7.87 -11.32
C VAL A 352 -23.49 -7.19 -11.96
N LEU A 353 -23.67 -5.97 -12.48
CA LEU A 353 -22.58 -5.16 -13.03
C LEU A 353 -21.47 -4.91 -12.01
N LYS A 354 -21.80 -4.52 -10.77
CA LYS A 354 -20.82 -4.37 -9.68
C LYS A 354 -20.02 -5.65 -9.43
N LYS A 355 -20.69 -6.80 -9.34
CA LYS A 355 -20.03 -8.10 -9.18
C LYS A 355 -19.12 -8.44 -10.35
N THR A 356 -19.52 -8.12 -11.58
CA THR A 356 -18.69 -8.33 -12.77
C THR A 356 -17.46 -7.42 -12.78
N ILE A 357 -17.61 -6.14 -12.41
CA ILE A 357 -16.50 -5.20 -12.24
C ILE A 357 -15.50 -5.76 -11.22
N LEU A 358 -15.97 -6.16 -10.03
CA LEU A 358 -15.10 -6.78 -9.02
C LEU A 358 -14.38 -8.01 -9.54
N LYS A 359 -15.10 -8.91 -10.23
CA LYS A 359 -14.48 -10.11 -10.80
C LYS A 359 -13.38 -9.79 -11.82
N LYS A 360 -13.54 -8.72 -12.61
CA LYS A 360 -12.53 -8.27 -13.58
C LYS A 360 -11.36 -7.54 -12.90
N LEU A 361 -11.61 -6.82 -11.81
CA LEU A 361 -10.59 -6.18 -10.98
C LEU A 361 -9.75 -7.22 -10.21
N LYS A 362 -10.34 -8.36 -9.84
CA LYS A 362 -9.63 -9.53 -9.29
C LYS A 362 -8.86 -10.25 -10.41
N LYS A 363 -7.53 -10.08 -10.46
CA LYS A 363 -6.68 -10.87 -11.38
C LYS A 363 -6.68 -12.34 -10.95
N GLU A 364 -6.66 -13.26 -11.91
CA GLU A 364 -6.49 -14.70 -11.64
C GLU A 364 -5.07 -14.97 -11.12
N GLY A 365 -4.96 -15.72 -10.02
CA GLY A 365 -3.70 -16.04 -9.33
C GLY A 365 -3.55 -15.34 -7.97
N ARG A 366 -2.96 -16.03 -6.99
CA ARG A 366 -2.59 -15.43 -5.70
C ARG A 366 -1.37 -14.53 -5.94
N VAL A 367 -1.60 -13.23 -6.04
CA VAL A 367 -0.52 -12.23 -6.10
C VAL A 367 -0.24 -11.79 -4.68
N PHE A 368 1.01 -11.88 -4.24
CA PHE A 368 1.41 -11.39 -2.93
C PHE A 368 1.84 -9.92 -3.04
N TYR A 369 1.55 -9.13 -2.00
CA TYR A 369 1.94 -7.73 -1.98
C TYR A 369 3.17 -7.54 -1.10
N ILE A 370 4.07 -6.67 -1.57
CA ILE A 370 5.27 -6.24 -0.86
C ILE A 370 5.38 -4.73 -0.94
N SER A 371 6.24 -4.15 -0.10
CA SER A 371 6.54 -2.74 -0.19
C SER A 371 7.24 -2.41 -1.51
N GLU A 372 7.04 -1.19 -2.01
CA GLU A 372 7.73 -0.71 -3.20
C GLU A 372 9.25 -0.73 -3.04
N ARG A 373 9.75 -0.52 -1.81
CA ARG A 373 11.17 -0.59 -1.47
C ARG A 373 11.71 -1.98 -1.76
N VAL A 374 11.07 -3.02 -1.21
CA VAL A 374 11.49 -4.42 -1.41
C VAL A 374 11.45 -4.79 -2.89
N TYR A 375 10.38 -4.41 -3.60
CA TYR A 375 10.28 -4.68 -5.04
C TYR A 375 11.42 -4.02 -5.83
N LYS A 376 11.72 -2.74 -5.56
CA LYS A 376 12.82 -2.02 -6.22
C LYS A 376 14.18 -2.63 -5.90
N LYS A 377 14.40 -3.14 -4.69
CA LYS A 377 15.65 -3.83 -4.32
C LYS A 377 15.81 -5.17 -5.07
N LEU A 378 14.74 -5.95 -5.20
CA LEU A 378 14.74 -7.18 -6.02
C LEU A 378 15.02 -6.87 -7.50
N GLU A 379 14.38 -5.83 -8.05
CA GLU A 379 14.59 -5.40 -9.43
C GLU A 379 16.03 -4.91 -9.66
N ALA A 380 16.56 -4.10 -8.75
CA ALA A 380 17.94 -3.63 -8.82
C ALA A 380 18.94 -4.79 -8.72
N ALA A 381 18.72 -5.74 -7.79
CA ALA A 381 19.56 -6.93 -7.63
C ALA A 381 19.59 -7.77 -8.91
N LYS A 382 18.43 -7.98 -9.55
CA LYS A 382 18.33 -8.65 -10.85
C LYS A 382 19.12 -7.91 -11.93
N ASN A 383 18.95 -6.59 -12.02
CA ASN A 383 19.59 -5.79 -13.06
C ASN A 383 21.12 -5.84 -12.97
N LYS A 384 21.69 -5.95 -11.76
CA LYS A 384 23.13 -6.18 -11.56
C LYS A 384 23.58 -7.54 -12.09
N LEU A 385 22.80 -8.59 -11.87
CA LEU A 385 23.13 -9.95 -12.35
C LEU A 385 22.93 -10.14 -13.87
N LEU A 386 22.15 -9.27 -14.53
CA LEU A 386 21.88 -9.32 -15.97
C LEU A 386 22.98 -8.65 -16.82
N VAL A 387 23.95 -7.98 -16.22
CA VAL A 387 25.05 -7.35 -16.95
C VAL A 387 25.92 -8.45 -17.57
N ASN A 388 25.81 -8.63 -18.89
CA ASN A 388 26.60 -9.60 -19.64
C ASN A 388 28.08 -9.22 -19.59
N CYS A 389 28.92 -10.20 -19.30
CA CYS A 389 30.37 -10.07 -19.29
C CYS A 389 30.93 -10.92 -20.44
N TYR A 390 31.84 -10.36 -21.23
CA TYR A 390 32.52 -11.06 -22.32
C TYR A 390 34.03 -11.07 -22.05
N ASP A 391 34.69 -12.14 -22.51
CA ASP A 391 36.16 -12.24 -22.61
C ASP A 391 36.96 -12.36 -21.30
N SER A 392 38.03 -11.57 -21.13
CA SER A 392 39.04 -11.72 -20.06
C SER A 392 38.51 -11.35 -18.68
N ASP A 393 37.62 -10.38 -18.59
CA ASP A 393 37.21 -9.76 -17.32
C ASP A 393 35.96 -10.43 -16.72
N PHE A 394 35.57 -11.59 -17.26
CA PHE A 394 34.36 -12.31 -16.86
C PHE A 394 34.27 -12.51 -15.35
N PHE A 395 35.33 -13.02 -14.73
CA PHE A 395 35.32 -13.35 -13.30
C PHE A 395 35.28 -12.08 -12.43
N GLU A 396 36.04 -11.04 -12.77
CA GLU A 396 36.10 -9.78 -12.02
C GLU A 396 34.77 -9.02 -12.05
N ILE A 397 34.17 -8.89 -13.23
CA ILE A 397 32.90 -8.17 -13.38
C ILE A 397 31.76 -9.00 -12.76
N THR A 398 31.76 -10.32 -12.94
CA THR A 398 30.74 -11.19 -12.32
C THR A 398 30.84 -11.13 -10.79
N ALA A 399 32.06 -11.16 -10.24
CA ALA A 399 32.30 -10.97 -8.81
C ALA A 399 31.70 -9.66 -8.30
N GLN A 400 32.01 -8.55 -8.98
CA GLN A 400 31.51 -7.24 -8.60
C GLN A 400 29.98 -7.15 -8.68
N ASN A 401 29.38 -7.68 -9.74
CA ASN A 401 27.92 -7.71 -9.92
C ASN A 401 27.23 -8.53 -8.82
N ILE A 402 27.80 -9.69 -8.44
CA ILE A 402 27.28 -10.50 -7.33
C ILE A 402 27.37 -9.76 -6.01
N ARG A 403 28.50 -9.11 -5.70
CA ARG A 403 28.66 -8.30 -4.46
C ARG A 403 27.61 -7.19 -4.38
N GLU A 404 27.41 -6.45 -5.47
CA GLU A 404 26.41 -5.38 -5.51
C GLU A 404 24.97 -5.91 -5.39
N SER A 405 24.68 -7.05 -6.02
CA SER A 405 23.37 -7.72 -5.89
C SER A 405 23.11 -8.18 -4.45
N LEU A 406 24.11 -8.79 -3.80
CA LEU A 406 24.04 -9.22 -2.40
C LEU A 406 23.77 -8.06 -1.44
N ILE A 407 24.39 -6.89 -1.65
CA ILE A 407 24.10 -5.69 -0.86
C ILE A 407 22.62 -5.33 -0.96
N MET A 408 22.07 -5.28 -2.18
CA MET A 408 20.65 -4.95 -2.41
C MET A 408 19.69 -5.96 -1.77
N LEU A 409 20.03 -7.26 -1.81
CA LEU A 409 19.23 -8.30 -1.17
C LEU A 409 19.32 -8.24 0.36
N LYS A 410 20.50 -7.92 0.93
CA LYS A 410 20.68 -7.76 2.39
C LYS A 410 19.96 -6.54 2.95
N GLU A 411 19.88 -5.46 2.19
CA GLU A 411 19.10 -4.27 2.55
C GLU A 411 17.59 -4.54 2.66
N ILE A 412 17.05 -5.61 2.07
CA ILE A 412 15.64 -6.00 2.24
C ILE A 412 15.34 -6.28 3.72
N TYR A 413 16.30 -6.89 4.45
CA TYR A 413 16.17 -7.29 5.86
C TYR A 413 16.90 -6.37 6.86
N GLY A 414 17.57 -5.32 6.37
CA GLY A 414 18.21 -4.30 7.23
C GLY A 414 19.56 -4.68 7.83
N GLU A 415 20.35 -5.55 7.17
CA GLU A 415 21.70 -5.83 7.65
C GLU A 415 22.70 -4.67 7.42
N TYR A 416 22.36 -3.70 6.57
CA TYR A 416 23.21 -2.54 6.25
C TYR A 416 22.43 -1.21 6.24
N ASP A 417 23.03 -0.20 6.87
CA ASP A 417 22.60 1.21 6.98
C ASP A 417 21.14 1.44 7.40
N ASN A 418 20.89 1.19 8.69
CA ASN A 418 19.57 1.32 9.29
C ASN A 418 19.00 2.74 9.20
N GLU A 419 19.77 3.81 9.38
CA GLU A 419 19.17 5.16 9.55
C GLU A 419 18.42 5.65 8.29
N LYS A 420 18.99 5.44 7.11
CA LYS A 420 18.36 5.87 5.86
C LYS A 420 17.12 5.04 5.54
N ILE A 421 17.20 3.71 5.68
CA ILE A 421 16.08 2.79 5.45
C ILE A 421 14.93 3.11 6.42
N LEU A 422 15.24 3.34 7.70
CA LEU A 422 14.26 3.71 8.71
C LEU A 422 13.56 5.03 8.35
N SER A 423 14.31 6.03 7.89
CA SER A 423 13.71 7.30 7.47
C SER A 423 12.75 7.14 6.28
N GLU A 424 13.11 6.34 5.26
CA GLU A 424 12.26 6.10 4.08
C GLU A 424 10.98 5.34 4.43
N ILE A 425 11.05 4.37 5.34
CA ILE A 425 9.91 3.58 5.78
C ILE A 425 8.98 4.42 6.66
N PHE A 426 9.51 5.03 7.72
CA PHE A 426 8.70 5.68 8.75
C PHE A 426 8.13 7.04 8.31
N ASN A 427 8.75 7.73 7.35
CA ASN A 427 8.16 8.94 6.76
C ASN A 427 6.84 8.69 6.02
N LYS A 428 6.57 7.43 5.61
CA LYS A 428 5.29 7.03 4.98
C LYS A 428 4.18 6.72 5.97
N PHE A 429 4.48 6.61 7.27
CA PHE A 429 3.49 6.32 8.29
C PHE A 429 2.63 7.55 8.61
N CYS A 430 1.42 7.29 9.09
CA CYS A 430 0.58 8.33 9.68
C CYS A 430 1.20 8.83 11.00
N ILE A 431 0.93 10.09 11.36
CA ILE A 431 1.23 10.60 12.70
C ILE A 431 0.39 9.79 13.71
N GLY A 432 1.01 9.26 14.77
CA GLY A 432 0.35 8.44 15.80
C GLY A 432 0.54 6.93 15.70
N LYS A 433 1.26 6.45 14.67
CA LYS A 433 1.79 5.08 14.59
C LYS A 433 3.20 5.08 14.02
#